data_AF-A0A3B9L6K1-F1
#
_entry.id   AF-A0A3B9L6K1-F1
#
_cell.length_a   1.000
_cell.length_b   1.000
_cell.length_c   1.000
_cell.angle_alpha   90.00
_cell.angle_beta   90.00
_cell.angle_gamma   90.00
#
_symmetry.space_group_name_H-M   'P 1'
#
loop_
_entity.id
_entity.type
_entity.pdbx_description
1 polymer ?
#
loop_
_entity_poly.entity_id
_entity_poly.type
_entity_poly.pdbx_seq_one_letter_code
_entity_poly.pdbx_strand_id
1 'polypeptide(L)'
;MNELITTFTGILNGESQSLVNARDLHTVLGSGRQFANWIQERIETYGFIDGEDFLTNLSKSLIGRPKAEYHVSLDMAKELCLVENTKQGRKARRYFIEVE
;
A
#
# COMPACT_ATOMS: atom_id res chain seq x y z
N MET A 1 11.56 -8.25 -16.52
CA MET A 1 12.34 -7.69 -15.40
C MET A 1 11.35 -7.50 -14.28
N ASN A 2 11.49 -8.24 -13.18
CA ASN A 2 10.49 -8.31 -12.13
C ASN A 2 10.37 -6.92 -11.47
N GLU A 3 9.27 -6.21 -11.71
CA GLU A 3 8.90 -5.06 -10.88
C GLU A 3 8.40 -5.60 -9.54
N LEU A 4 9.34 -6.08 -8.73
CA LEU A 4 9.09 -6.47 -7.35
C LEU A 4 8.78 -5.20 -6.58
N ILE A 5 7.65 -5.21 -5.88
CA ILE A 5 7.30 -4.14 -4.95
C ILE A 5 8.32 -4.22 -3.81
N THR A 6 9.09 -3.16 -3.60
CA THR A 6 10.10 -3.16 -2.55
C THR A 6 9.43 -3.03 -1.20
N THR A 7 9.83 -3.88 -0.25
CA THR A 7 9.42 -3.78 1.15
C THR A 7 10.50 -3.05 1.95
N PHE A 8 10.09 -2.31 2.98
CA PHE A 8 11.00 -1.66 3.93
C PHE A 8 10.45 -1.79 5.35
N THR A 9 11.32 -1.70 6.36
CA THR A 9 10.88 -1.79 7.76
C THR A 9 10.30 -0.45 8.23
N GLY A 10 9.12 -0.49 8.83
CA GLY A 10 8.53 0.63 9.57
C GLY A 10 7.93 0.16 10.89
N ILE A 11 7.33 1.08 11.64
CA ILE A 11 6.68 0.78 12.92
C ILE A 11 5.17 0.95 12.75
N LEU A 12 4.43 -0.13 12.94
CA LEU A 12 2.97 -0.17 13.03
C LEU A 12 2.60 -0.83 14.37
N ASN A 13 1.59 -0.29 15.06
CA ASN A 13 1.16 -0.76 16.37
C ASN A 13 2.30 -0.91 17.40
N GLY A 14 3.33 -0.08 17.32
CA GLY A 14 4.51 -0.15 18.20
C GLY A 14 5.50 -1.27 17.88
N GLU A 15 5.28 -2.06 16.83
CA GLU A 15 6.12 -3.17 16.41
C GLU A 15 6.81 -2.90 15.07
N SER A 16 8.01 -3.45 14.88
CA SER A 16 8.69 -3.38 13.58
C SER A 16 8.04 -4.34 12.61
N GLN A 17 7.53 -3.82 11.50
CA GLN A 17 6.84 -4.58 10.46
C GLN A 17 7.36 -4.20 9.06
N SER A 18 7.25 -5.15 8.13
CA SER A 18 7.51 -4.90 6.71
C SER A 18 6.36 -4.12 6.10
N LEU A 19 6.68 -2.97 5.51
CA LEU A 19 5.75 -2.05 4.86
C LEU A 19 6.00 -1.99 3.35
N VAL A 20 4.97 -1.57 2.65
CA VAL A 20 4.94 -1.39 1.20
C VAL A 20 4.49 0.03 0.86
N ASN A 21 5.13 0.65 -0.13
CA ASN A 21 4.64 1.90 -0.68
C ASN A 21 3.33 1.68 -1.46
N ALA A 22 2.23 2.29 -1.02
CA ALA A 22 0.92 2.07 -1.62
C ALA A 22 0.83 2.57 -3.07
N ARG A 23 1.63 3.57 -3.48
CA ARG A 23 1.64 4.06 -4.87
C ARG A 23 2.31 3.08 -5.81
N ASP A 24 3.39 2.45 -5.35
CA ASP A 24 4.07 1.41 -6.12
C ASP A 24 3.14 0.20 -6.27
N LEU A 25 2.50 -0.20 -5.17
CA LEU A 25 1.47 -1.23 -5.19
C LEU A 25 0.34 -0.89 -6.17
N HIS A 26 -0.24 0.31 -6.09
CA HIS A 26 -1.30 0.75 -7.01
C HIS A 26 -0.87 0.68 -8.48
N THR A 27 0.37 1.09 -8.78
CA THR A 27 0.94 1.05 -10.13
C THR A 27 1.06 -0.38 -10.63
N VAL A 28 1.56 -1.30 -9.80
CA VAL A 28 1.66 -2.73 -10.12
C VAL A 28 0.29 -3.36 -10.29
N LEU A 29 -0.67 -3.01 -9.44
CA LEU A 29 -2.05 -3.52 -9.54
C LEU A 29 -2.73 -3.06 -10.83
N GLY A 30 -2.30 -1.92 -11.40
CA GLY A 30 -2.80 -1.40 -12.67
C GLY A 30 -4.22 -0.85 -12.56
N SER A 31 -4.59 -0.32 -11.40
CA SER A 31 -5.93 0.25 -11.20
C SER A 31 -6.11 1.51 -12.04
N GLY A 32 -7.25 1.64 -12.73
CA GLY A 32 -7.58 2.80 -13.57
C GLY A 32 -8.03 4.03 -12.77
N ARG A 33 -8.16 3.91 -11.45
CA ARG A 33 -8.61 4.98 -10.56
C ARG A 33 -7.43 5.89 -10.20
N GLN A 34 -7.73 7.15 -9.90
CA GLN A 34 -6.71 8.04 -9.35
C GLN A 34 -6.34 7.56 -7.95
N PHE A 35 -5.03 7.44 -7.69
CA PHE A 35 -4.49 6.87 -6.44
C PHE A 35 -5.15 7.41 -5.16
N ALA A 36 -5.38 8.72 -5.05
CA ALA A 36 -5.96 9.33 -3.86
C ALA A 36 -7.37 8.80 -3.57
N ASN A 37 -8.23 8.75 -4.59
CA ASN A 37 -9.59 8.21 -4.45
C ASN A 37 -9.54 6.71 -4.20
N TRP A 38 -8.63 6.00 -4.89
CA TRP A 38 -8.48 4.56 -4.73
C TRP A 38 -8.09 4.18 -3.30
N ILE A 39 -7.05 4.79 -2.73
CA ILE A 39 -6.58 4.42 -1.39
C ILE A 39 -7.61 4.79 -0.31
N GLN A 40 -8.26 5.96 -0.43
CA GLN A 40 -9.30 6.38 0.51
C GLN A 40 -10.51 5.44 0.48
N GLU A 41 -11.00 5.08 -0.71
CA GLU A 41 -12.11 4.14 -0.84
C GLU A 41 -11.74 2.75 -0.30
N ARG A 42 -10.51 2.28 -0.53
CA ARG A 42 -10.06 0.98 0.00
C ARG A 42 -9.92 0.99 1.52
N ILE A 43 -9.39 2.07 2.10
CA ILE A 43 -9.36 2.27 3.56
C ILE A 43 -10.77 2.20 4.15
N GLU A 44 -11.71 2.95 3.57
CA GLU A 44 -13.10 3.00 4.07
C GLU A 44 -13.84 1.67 3.88
N THR A 45 -13.71 1.05 2.70
CA THR A 45 -14.46 -0.18 2.35
C THR A 45 -14.05 -1.38 3.21
N TYR A 46 -12.75 -1.48 3.52
CA TYR A 46 -12.20 -2.64 4.24
C TYR A 46 -11.89 -2.33 5.72
N GLY A 47 -12.11 -1.08 6.16
CA GLY A 47 -11.96 -0.68 7.56
C GLY A 47 -10.51 -0.64 8.04
N PHE A 48 -9.56 -0.33 7.16
CA PHE A 48 -8.15 -0.22 7.53
C PHE A 48 -7.92 0.96 8.49
N ILE A 49 -7.04 0.77 9.47
CA ILE A 49 -6.82 1.70 10.59
C ILE A 49 -5.44 2.36 10.47
N ASP A 50 -5.39 3.69 10.61
CA ASP A 50 -4.12 4.45 10.63
C ASP A 50 -3.32 4.12 11.92
N GLY A 51 -2.06 3.78 11.75
CA GLY A 51 -1.18 3.31 12.82
C GLY A 51 -1.20 1.80 13.04
N GLU A 52 -2.16 1.07 12.48
CA GLU A 52 -2.26 -0.40 12.56
C GLU A 52 -2.02 -1.06 11.20
N ASP A 53 -2.74 -0.62 10.17
CA ASP A 53 -2.66 -1.19 8.81
C ASP A 53 -1.83 -0.33 7.86
N PHE A 54 -1.77 0.97 8.11
CA PHE A 54 -1.02 1.90 7.29
C PHE A 54 -0.52 3.11 8.08
N LEU A 55 0.45 3.81 7.51
CA LEU A 55 0.92 5.10 7.96
C LEU A 55 0.67 6.14 6.87
N THR A 56 0.15 7.29 7.26
CA THR A 56 0.07 8.47 6.38
C THR A 56 1.25 9.40 6.64
N ASN A 57 2.20 9.48 5.70
CA ASN A 57 3.20 10.54 5.74
C ASN A 57 2.72 11.75 4.93
N LEU A 58 2.34 12.81 5.64
CA LEU A 58 2.11 14.12 5.03
C LEU A 58 3.47 14.79 4.86
N SER A 59 4.11 14.55 3.72
CA SER A 59 5.30 15.32 3.34
C SER A 59 4.95 16.81 3.34
N LYS A 60 5.61 17.60 4.19
CA LYS A 60 5.45 19.06 4.21
C LYS A 60 5.96 19.60 2.88
N SER A 61 5.06 19.94 1.96
CA SER A 61 5.47 20.61 0.73
C SER A 61 5.79 22.07 1.04
N LEU A 62 6.99 22.53 0.66
CA LEU A 62 7.40 23.94 0.77
C LEU A 62 6.65 24.82 -0.25
N ILE A 63 6.12 24.22 -1.33
CA ILE A 63 5.32 24.88 -2.37
C ILE A 63 4.24 23.89 -2.85
N GLY A 64 2.96 24.27 -2.81
CA GLY A 64 1.83 23.45 -3.27
C GLY A 64 1.19 22.55 -2.19
N ARG A 65 0.13 21.81 -2.57
CA ARG A 65 -0.62 20.94 -1.64
C ARG A 65 0.25 19.73 -1.25
N PRO A 66 0.41 19.42 0.04
CA PRO A 66 1.10 18.22 0.51
C PRO A 66 0.55 16.98 -0.20
N LYS A 67 1.45 16.14 -0.73
CA LYS A 67 1.06 14.83 -1.23
C LYS A 67 1.07 13.87 -0.05
N ALA A 68 -0.09 13.31 0.25
CA ALA A 68 -0.17 12.19 1.18
C ALA A 68 0.53 10.98 0.56
N GLU A 69 1.51 10.46 1.28
CA GLU A 69 2.15 9.17 1.02
C GLU A 69 1.58 8.16 2.00
N TYR A 70 1.26 6.98 1.49
CA TYR A 70 0.70 5.88 2.28
C TYR A 70 1.69 4.73 2.25
N HIS A 71 2.05 4.25 3.44
CA HIS A 71 2.82 3.04 3.63
C HIS A 71 1.92 2.02 4.30
N VAL A 72 1.71 0.87 3.67
CA VAL A 72 0.74 -0.13 4.12
C VAL A 72 1.48 -1.37 4.64
N SER A 73 0.89 -2.06 5.60
CA SER A 73 1.38 -3.36 6.08
C SER A 73 1.34 -4.39 4.94
N LEU A 74 2.10 -5.49 5.10
CA LEU A 74 2.02 -6.62 4.17
C LEU A 74 0.62 -7.24 4.16
N ASP A 75 -0.08 -7.29 5.29
CA ASP A 75 -1.45 -7.79 5.37
C ASP A 75 -2.42 -6.96 4.55
N MET A 76 -2.42 -5.64 4.75
CA MET A 76 -3.20 -4.72 3.92
C MET A 76 -2.82 -4.83 2.44
N ALA A 77 -1.53 -4.93 2.11
CA ALA A 77 -1.08 -5.10 0.73
C ALA A 77 -1.61 -6.41 0.09
N LYS A 78 -1.61 -7.53 0.84
CA LYS A 78 -2.14 -8.83 0.40
C LYS A 78 -3.65 -8.74 0.14
N GLU A 79 -4.39 -8.03 0.98
CA GLU A 79 -5.83 -7.78 0.79
C GLU A 79 -6.10 -6.90 -0.44
N LEU A 80 -5.37 -5.80 -0.59
CA LEU A 80 -5.47 -4.92 -1.78
C LEU A 80 -5.21 -5.70 -3.08
N CYS A 81 -4.22 -6.59 -3.07
CA CYS A 81 -3.94 -7.45 -4.22
C CYS A 81 -5.09 -8.41 -4.55
N LEU A 82 -5.78 -8.92 -3.52
CA LEU A 82 -6.92 -9.83 -3.67
C LEU A 82 -8.11 -9.10 -4.29
N VAL A 83 -8.44 -7.92 -3.76
CA VAL A 83 -9.66 -7.19 -4.12
C VAL A 83 -9.58 -6.49 -5.48
N GLU A 84 -8.38 -6.04 -5.90
CA GLU A 84 -8.19 -5.54 -7.26
C GLU A 84 -8.29 -6.66 -8.31
N ASN A 85 -8.08 -7.92 -7.93
CA ASN A 85 -8.29 -9.12 -8.75
C ASN A 85 -7.58 -9.07 -10.13
N THR A 86 -6.46 -8.35 -10.24
CA THR A 86 -5.71 -8.25 -11.50
C THR A 86 -4.70 -9.39 -11.64
N LYS A 87 -4.24 -9.65 -12.87
CA LYS A 87 -3.16 -10.65 -13.10
C LYS A 87 -1.89 -10.29 -12.33
N GLN A 88 -1.59 -9.00 -12.21
CA GLN A 88 -0.45 -8.52 -11.46
C GLN A 88 -0.69 -8.57 -9.95
N GLY A 89 -1.90 -8.23 -9.47
CA GLY A 89 -2.27 -8.41 -8.06
C GLY A 89 -2.10 -9.85 -7.59
N ARG A 90 -2.48 -10.84 -8.40
CA ARG A 90 -2.22 -12.25 -8.07
C ARG A 90 -0.73 -12.59 -7.93
N LYS A 91 0.14 -11.99 -8.75
CA LYS A 91 1.59 -12.20 -8.65
C LYS A 91 2.18 -11.48 -7.44
N ALA A 92 1.81 -10.22 -7.24
CA ALA A 92 2.23 -9.42 -6.09
C ALA A 92 1.82 -10.09 -4.77
N ARG A 93 0.59 -10.62 -4.68
CA ARG A 93 0.14 -11.37 -3.50
C ARG A 93 0.97 -12.62 -3.22
N ARG A 94 1.35 -13.38 -4.26
CA ARG A 94 2.20 -14.56 -4.09
C ARG A 94 3.59 -14.15 -3.61
N TYR A 95 4.15 -13.11 -4.19
CA TYR A 95 5.42 -12.55 -3.75
C TYR A 95 5.37 -12.12 -2.28
N PHE A 96 4.32 -11.40 -1.84
CA PHE A 96 4.18 -11.00 -0.44
C PHE A 96 4.08 -12.17 0.54
N ILE A 97 3.54 -13.32 0.12
CA ILE A 97 3.53 -14.53 0.94
C ILE A 97 4.92 -15.18 1.02
N GLU A 98 5.74 -15.04 -0.02
CA GLU A 98 7.08 -15.64 -0.06
C GLU A 98 8.11 -14.83 0.76
N VAL A 99 7.87 -13.54 1.01
CA VAL A 99 8.80 -12.64 1.71
C VAL A 99 8.40 -12.32 3.16
N GLU A 100 7.25 -12.81 3.60
CA GLU A 100 6.81 -12.81 5.01
C GLU A 100 7.54 -13.89 5.80
#